data_AF-E3UJW1-F1
#
_entry.id   AF-E3UJW1-F1
#
_cell.length_a   1.000
_cell.length_b   1.000
_cell.length_c   1.000
_cell.angle_alpha   90.00
_cell.angle_beta   90.00
_cell.angle_gamma   90.00
#
_symmetry.space_group_name_H-M   'P 1'
#
loop_
_entity.id
_entity.type
_entity.pdbx_description
1 polymer ?
#
loop_
_entity_poly.entity_id
_entity_poly.type
_entity_poly.pdbx_seq_one_letter_code
_entity_poly.pdbx_strand_id
1 'polypeptide(L)' 'TLTETLFSTEKARTILREWYIQNPYPAPNIKRDLAEAAGLTPTQVSNWFKNRRQRDRAAN' A
#
# COMPACT_ATOMS: atom_id res chain seq x y z
N THR A 1 9.05 -10.02 5.07
CA THR A 1 8.19 -11.20 4.72
C THR A 1 8.09 -11.29 3.22
N LEU A 2 7.92 -12.50 2.67
CA LEU A 2 7.95 -12.85 1.23
C LEU A 2 6.97 -12.10 0.28
N THR A 3 6.32 -11.01 0.72
CA THR A 3 5.34 -10.26 -0.07
C THR A 3 5.89 -9.01 -0.74
N GLU A 4 7.15 -8.60 -0.46
CA GLU A 4 7.60 -7.24 -0.78
C GLU A 4 8.14 -6.98 -2.20
N THR A 5 8.42 -7.98 -3.05
CA THR A 5 9.30 -7.66 -4.20
C THR A 5 8.85 -8.11 -5.60
N LEU A 6 7.93 -9.07 -5.75
CA LEU A 6 7.69 -9.65 -7.09
C LEU A 6 6.43 -9.19 -7.84
N PHE A 7 5.47 -8.50 -7.19
CA PHE A 7 4.13 -8.29 -7.79
C PHE A 7 3.67 -6.84 -7.94
N SER A 8 4.37 -5.85 -7.38
CA SER A 8 3.93 -4.45 -7.46
C SER A 8 4.63 -3.74 -8.61
N THR A 9 3.88 -3.40 -9.66
CA THR A 9 4.34 -2.58 -10.79
C THR A 9 4.70 -1.16 -10.33
N GLU A 10 5.48 -0.42 -11.12
CA GLU A 10 5.81 0.98 -10.76
C GLU A 10 4.56 1.85 -10.59
N LYS A 11 3.54 1.62 -11.43
CA LYS A 11 2.22 2.25 -11.31
C LYS A 11 1.60 2.03 -9.92
N ALA A 12 1.59 0.78 -9.44
CA ALA A 12 1.05 0.47 -8.13
C ALA A 12 1.83 1.16 -7.00
N ARG A 13 3.15 1.26 -7.12
CA ARG A 13 3.99 1.96 -6.13
C ARG A 13 3.69 3.45 -6.08
N THR A 14 3.54 4.10 -7.22
CA THR A 14 3.22 5.53 -7.31
C THR A 14 1.87 5.83 -6.66
N ILE A 15 0.81 5.12 -7.05
CA ILE A 15 -0.55 5.30 -6.52
C ILE A 15 -0.56 5.14 -4.99
N LEU A 16 0.06 4.07 -4.47
CA LEU A 16 0.06 3.81 -3.03
C LEU A 16 0.89 4.83 -2.25
N ARG A 17 2.02 5.30 -2.79
CA ARG A 17 2.86 6.33 -2.16
C ARG A 17 2.18 7.69 -2.11
N GLU A 18 1.59 8.13 -3.21
CA GLU A 18 0.87 9.41 -3.27
C GLU A 18 -0.29 9.44 -2.27
N TRP A 19 -1.06 8.34 -2.20
CA TRP A 19 -2.15 8.25 -1.25
C TRP A 19 -1.67 8.22 0.20
N TYR A 20 -0.57 7.50 0.48
CA TYR A 20 -0.01 7.41 1.82
C TYR A 20 0.39 8.78 2.41
N ILE A 21 0.90 9.69 1.59
CA ILE A 21 1.25 11.06 2.01
C ILE A 21 0.01 11.81 2.50
N GLN A 22 -1.14 11.58 1.85
CA GLN A 22 -2.40 12.24 2.22
C GLN A 22 -3.09 11.57 3.41
N ASN A 23 -3.07 10.24 3.45
CA ASN A 23 -3.71 9.47 4.52
C ASN A 23 -2.96 8.13 4.73
N PRO A 24 -2.30 7.90 5.87
CA PRO A 24 -1.63 6.61 6.13
C PRO A 24 -2.59 5.47 6.52
N TYR A 25 -3.87 5.77 6.75
CA TYR A 25 -4.87 4.87 7.33
C TYR A 25 -6.16 4.82 6.47
N PRO A 26 -6.13 4.13 5.31
CA PRO A 26 -7.32 3.98 4.48
C PRO A 26 -8.39 3.13 5.15
N ALA A 27 -9.65 3.56 5.00
CA ALA A 27 -10.81 2.76 5.32
C ALA A 27 -10.94 1.55 4.36
N PRO A 28 -11.66 0.47 4.74
CA PRO A 28 -11.73 -0.76 3.93
C PRO A 28 -12.25 -0.56 2.51
N ASN A 29 -13.25 0.31 2.31
CA ASN A 29 -13.77 0.68 1.00
C ASN A 29 -12.67 1.32 0.13
N ILE A 30 -11.93 2.28 0.68
CA ILE A 30 -10.85 2.95 -0.04
C ILE A 30 -9.72 1.98 -0.40
N LYS A 31 -9.41 1.00 0.47
CA LYS A 31 -8.43 -0.04 0.13
C LYS A 31 -8.84 -0.88 -1.06
N ARG A 32 -10.14 -1.12 -1.25
CA ARG A 32 -10.66 -1.84 -2.43
C ARG A 32 -10.47 -1.01 -3.69
N ASP A 33 -10.84 0.27 -3.63
CA ASP A 33 -10.70 1.18 -4.79
C ASP A 33 -9.21 1.34 -5.18
N LEU A 34 -8.32 1.46 -4.19
CA LEU A 34 -6.87 1.46 -4.41
C LEU A 34 -6.35 0.15 -5.01
N ALA A 35 -6.93 -0.99 -4.60
CA ALA A 35 -6.56 -2.29 -5.13
C ALA A 35 -6.92 -2.39 -6.62
N GLU A 36 -8.12 -1.95 -7.00
CA GLU A 36 -8.56 -1.90 -8.40
C GLU A 36 -7.66 -0.96 -9.23
N ALA A 37 -7.40 0.26 -8.74
CA ALA A 37 -6.57 1.24 -9.44
C ALA A 37 -5.10 0.79 -9.61
N ALA A 38 -4.56 0.11 -8.60
CA ALA A 38 -3.18 -0.38 -8.59
C ALA A 38 -3.02 -1.76 -9.25
N GLY A 39 -4.10 -2.45 -9.62
CA GLY A 39 -4.05 -3.83 -10.12
C GLY A 39 -3.58 -4.84 -9.07
N LEU A 40 -3.97 -4.63 -7.82
CA LEU A 40 -3.62 -5.44 -6.66
C LEU A 40 -4.87 -6.04 -6.01
N THR A 41 -4.67 -6.92 -5.05
CA THR A 41 -5.72 -7.39 -4.15
C THR A 41 -5.87 -6.46 -2.92
N PRO A 42 -7.05 -6.36 -2.30
CA PRO A 42 -7.24 -5.57 -1.08
C PRO A 42 -6.30 -6.00 0.08
N THR A 43 -5.93 -7.28 0.12
CA THR A 43 -4.96 -7.82 1.08
C THR A 43 -3.55 -7.30 0.81
N GLN A 44 -3.11 -7.25 -0.45
CA GLN A 44 -1.80 -6.67 -0.81
C GLN A 44 -1.73 -5.19 -0.44
N VAL A 45 -2.78 -4.42 -0.75
CA VAL A 45 -2.89 -3.01 -0.34
C VAL A 45 -2.84 -2.88 1.17
N SER A 46 -3.63 -3.67 1.91
CA SER A 46 -3.63 -3.67 3.38
C SER A 46 -2.25 -3.95 3.98
N ASN A 47 -1.54 -4.94 3.42
CA ASN A 47 -0.20 -5.30 3.86
C ASN A 47 0.83 -4.22 3.50
N TRP A 48 0.71 -3.61 2.32
CA TRP A 48 1.59 -2.50 1.93
C TRP A 48 1.49 -1.34 2.92
N PHE A 49 0.27 -0.90 3.25
CA PHE A 49 0.05 0.18 4.24
C PHE A 49 0.55 -0.19 5.63
N LYS A 50 0.34 -1.45 6.05
CA LYS A 50 0.86 -1.96 7.34
C LYS A 50 2.39 -1.91 7.38
N ASN A 51 3.04 -2.45 6.36
CA ASN A 51 4.50 -2.53 6.27
C ASN A 51 5.13 -1.14 6.13
N ARG A 52 4.49 -0.23 5.38
CA ARG A 52 4.98 1.14 5.22
C ARG A 52 4.99 1.88 6.56
N ARG A 53 3.92 1.80 7.34
CA ARG A 53 3.87 2.38 8.70
C ARG A 53 4.89 1.75 9.65
N GLN A 54 5.17 0.45 9.53
CA GLN A 54 6.21 -0.22 10.32
C GLN A 54 7.60 0.31 9.96
N ARG A 55 7.91 0.45 8.67
CA ARG A 55 9.17 1.04 8.18
C ARG A 55 9.36 2.48 8.69
N ASP A 56 8.32 3.30 8.66
CA ASP A 56 8.41 4.69 9.11
C ASP A 56 8.67 4.79 10.62
N ARG A 57 8.08 3.89 11.42
CA ARG A 57 8.36 3.82 12.86
C ARG A 57 9.77 3.33 13.19
N ALA A 58 10.32 2.43 12.37
CA ALA A 58 11.67 1.89 12.57
C ALA A 58 12.77 2.83 12.05
N ALA A 59 12.41 3.82 11.24
CA ALA A 59 13.32 4.85 10.73
C ALA A 59 13.43 6.09 11.65
N ASN A 60 12.58 6.16 12.68
CA ASN A 60 12.66 7.10 13.80
C ASN A 60 13.32 6.43 15.01
#